data_AF-E3NV24-F1
#
_entry.id   AF-E3NV24-F1
#
_cell.length_a   1.000
_cell.length_b   1.000
_cell.length_c   1.000
_cell.angle_alpha   90.00
_cell.angle_beta   90.00
_cell.angle_gamma   90.00
#
_symmetry.space_group_name_H-M   'P 1'
#
loop_
_entity.id
_entity.type
_entity.pdbx_description
1 polymer ?
#
loop_
_entity_poly.entity_id
_entity_poly.type
_entity_poly.pdbx_seq_one_letter_code
_entity_poly.pdbx_strand_id
1 'polypeptide(L)'
;MEEKLKQLRRLVENSFPNIANFHEKVSVEFEKLENAKSFWSEIYVARLKVKEGVEGVPGDVFIKVPRISENVLRCEDEEAVDELQNVLVYYSKKENLFYKHFAYGTIPNFPFPKVYFTEDVAGEATGGIVAENLSEKVFAVEHIPGLNHEQILRLMEALAGFHNHLMKREDKSYVESFEEGAHGRETYAAGNANMM
;
A
#
# COMPACT_ATOMS: atom_id res chain seq x y z
N MET A 1 3.80 -18.50 11.38
CA MET A 1 2.64 -17.88 12.05
C MET A 1 3.09 -16.82 13.05
N GLU A 2 4.03 -17.13 13.94
CA GLU A 2 4.55 -16.19 14.94
C GLU A 2 5.25 -14.95 14.34
N GLU A 3 6.14 -15.13 13.36
CA GLU A 3 6.85 -14.02 12.70
C GLU A 3 5.91 -13.04 11.98
N LYS A 4 4.87 -13.55 11.32
CA LYS A 4 3.84 -12.72 10.68
C LYS A 4 3.07 -11.92 11.73
N LEU A 5 2.72 -12.53 12.86
CA LEU A 5 2.04 -11.81 13.95
C LEU A 5 2.94 -10.71 14.54
N LYS A 6 4.25 -10.96 14.69
CA LYS A 6 5.23 -9.94 15.12
C LYS A 6 5.29 -8.77 14.13
N GLN A 7 5.34 -9.06 12.82
CA GLN A 7 5.30 -8.03 11.77
C GLN A 7 4.02 -7.18 11.86
N LEU A 8 2.84 -7.83 11.91
CA LEU A 8 1.57 -7.12 11.98
C LEU A 8 1.46 -6.25 13.25
N ARG A 9 1.91 -6.75 14.40
CA ARG A 9 1.96 -5.97 15.65
C ARG A 9 2.87 -4.76 15.53
N ARG A 10 4.07 -4.92 14.96
CA ARG A 10 5.03 -3.84 14.73
C ARG A 10 4.44 -2.76 13.81
N LEU A 11 3.80 -3.16 12.71
CA LEU A 11 3.17 -2.24 11.76
C LEU A 11 2.09 -1.38 12.44
N VAL A 12 1.21 -2.01 13.23
CA VAL A 12 0.15 -1.29 13.95
C VAL A 12 0.72 -0.39 15.05
N GLU A 13 1.69 -0.86 15.82
CA GLU A 13 2.34 -0.05 16.87
C GLU A 13 3.00 1.21 16.30
N ASN A 14 3.75 1.06 15.20
CA ASN A 14 4.40 2.19 14.53
C ASN A 14 3.43 3.18 13.88
N SER A 15 2.16 2.79 13.72
CA SER A 15 1.10 3.68 13.23
C SER A 15 0.64 4.70 14.27
N PHE A 16 0.95 4.47 15.55
CA PHE A 16 0.54 5.32 16.65
C PHE A 16 1.71 5.63 17.61
N PRO A 17 2.79 6.27 17.11
CA PRO A 17 4.03 6.47 17.87
C PRO A 17 3.86 7.31 19.14
N ASN A 18 2.78 8.09 19.24
CA ASN A 18 2.47 8.92 20.40
C ASN A 18 1.89 8.13 21.58
N ILE A 19 1.59 6.83 21.42
CA ILE A 19 1.03 5.98 22.47
C ILE A 19 2.14 5.16 23.10
N ALA A 20 2.73 5.68 24.17
CA ALA A 20 3.69 4.92 24.98
C ALA A 20 3.05 3.62 25.51
N ASN A 21 3.80 2.51 25.43
CA ASN A 21 3.37 1.16 25.76
C ASN A 21 2.09 0.74 25.00
N PHE A 22 2.11 0.86 23.66
CA PHE A 22 0.95 0.63 22.81
C PHE A 22 0.15 -0.63 23.16
N HIS A 23 0.81 -1.80 23.27
CA HIS A 23 0.14 -3.08 23.54
C HIS A 23 -0.45 -3.20 24.95
N GLU A 24 -0.04 -2.34 25.90
CA GLU A 24 -0.68 -2.27 27.22
C GLU A 24 -2.00 -1.50 27.16
N LYS A 25 -2.12 -0.53 26.24
CA LYS A 25 -3.26 0.39 26.14
C LYS A 25 -4.21 0.07 25.00
N VAL A 26 -3.80 -0.69 24.00
CA VAL A 26 -4.62 -1.06 22.86
C VAL A 26 -4.52 -2.57 22.65
N SER A 27 -5.67 -3.24 22.69
CA SER A 27 -5.75 -4.63 22.25
C SER A 27 -6.02 -4.68 20.76
N VAL A 28 -5.30 -5.56 20.06
CA VAL A 28 -5.38 -5.73 18.61
C VAL A 28 -5.75 -7.16 18.26
N GLU A 29 -6.76 -7.31 17.42
CA GLU A 29 -7.15 -8.57 16.80
C GLU A 29 -6.96 -8.47 15.29
N PHE A 30 -6.31 -9.46 14.69
CA PHE A 30 -6.01 -9.48 13.25
C PHE A 30 -6.89 -10.50 12.53
N GLU A 31 -7.55 -10.07 11.47
CA GLU A 31 -8.32 -10.90 10.57
C GLU A 31 -7.69 -10.84 9.17
N LYS A 32 -7.36 -12.00 8.59
CA LYS A 32 -6.85 -12.08 7.21
C LYS A 32 -8.02 -12.08 6.23
N LEU A 33 -7.97 -11.21 5.22
CA LEU A 33 -8.99 -11.16 4.17
C LEU A 33 -8.63 -12.13 3.03
N GLU A 34 -9.02 -13.41 3.17
CA GLU A 34 -8.67 -14.47 2.21
C GLU A 34 -9.25 -14.25 0.80
N ASN A 35 -10.40 -13.58 0.67
CA ASN A 35 -11.08 -13.35 -0.61
C ASN A 35 -10.76 -11.99 -1.25
N ALA A 36 -9.65 -11.35 -0.90
CA ALA A 36 -9.29 -10.03 -1.40
C ALA A 36 -8.93 -9.99 -2.91
N LYS A 37 -9.00 -11.12 -3.64
CA LYS A 37 -8.58 -11.29 -5.06
C LYS A 37 -7.17 -10.72 -5.35
N SER A 38 -6.35 -10.57 -4.33
CA SER A 38 -5.04 -9.93 -4.41
C SER A 38 -3.97 -10.99 -4.58
N PHE A 39 -3.36 -11.01 -5.76
CA PHE A 39 -2.24 -11.93 -6.06
C PHE A 39 -0.89 -11.38 -5.62
N TRP A 40 -0.81 -10.08 -5.28
CA TRP A 40 0.44 -9.34 -5.02
C TRP A 40 0.52 -8.78 -3.59
N SER A 41 -0.45 -9.10 -2.74
CA SER A 41 -0.44 -8.71 -1.33
C SER A 41 -1.29 -9.62 -0.48
N GLU A 42 -0.83 -9.85 0.74
CA GLU A 42 -1.68 -10.31 1.84
C GLU A 42 -2.35 -9.11 2.49
N ILE A 43 -3.65 -9.23 2.74
CA ILE A 43 -4.46 -8.17 3.31
C ILE A 43 -5.01 -8.62 4.66
N TYR A 44 -4.96 -7.71 5.64
CA TYR A 44 -5.52 -7.92 6.96
C TYR A 44 -6.36 -6.72 7.39
N VAL A 45 -7.35 -6.96 8.25
CA VAL A 45 -7.99 -5.94 9.07
C VAL A 45 -7.51 -6.14 10.50
N ALA A 46 -7.03 -5.08 11.13
CA ALA A 46 -6.73 -5.08 12.55
C ALA A 46 -7.82 -4.32 13.30
N ARG A 47 -8.58 -5.01 14.15
CA ARG A 47 -9.57 -4.41 15.04
C ARG A 47 -8.86 -3.90 16.29
N LEU A 48 -9.02 -2.62 16.58
CA LEU A 48 -8.34 -1.92 17.66
C LEU A 48 -9.34 -1.59 18.75
N LYS A 49 -9.07 -2.06 19.97
CA LYS A 49 -9.87 -1.70 21.15
C LYS A 49 -8.99 -1.00 22.16
N VAL A 50 -9.30 0.27 22.36
CA VAL A 50 -8.60 1.18 23.25
C VAL A 50 -9.03 0.91 24.70
N LYS A 51 -8.05 0.87 25.61
CA LYS A 51 -8.26 0.92 27.06
C LYS A 51 -8.24 2.40 27.50
N GLU A 52 -8.90 2.71 28.60
CA GLU A 52 -9.15 4.10 29.07
C GLU A 52 -7.91 5.02 28.96
N GLY A 53 -8.14 6.27 28.54
CA GLY A 53 -7.12 7.33 28.54
C GLY A 53 -6.29 7.48 27.25
N VAL A 54 -6.73 6.89 26.13
CA VAL A 54 -6.12 7.09 24.81
C VAL A 54 -7.19 7.58 23.82
N GLU A 55 -6.86 8.62 23.05
CA GLU A 55 -7.71 9.18 22.01
C GLU A 55 -7.04 9.08 20.63
N GLY A 56 -7.83 9.22 19.56
CA GLY A 56 -7.31 9.31 18.19
C GLY A 56 -6.93 7.99 17.51
N VAL A 57 -7.18 6.84 18.14
CA VAL A 57 -7.03 5.51 17.54
C VAL A 57 -8.36 5.11 16.88
N PRO A 58 -8.38 4.75 15.58
CA PRO A 58 -9.59 4.26 14.91
C PRO A 58 -10.01 2.89 15.48
N GLY A 59 -11.28 2.51 15.31
CA GLY A 59 -11.77 1.19 15.75
C GLY A 59 -11.18 0.03 14.95
N ASP A 60 -10.72 0.28 13.74
CA ASP A 60 -10.04 -0.67 12.88
C ASP A 60 -9.04 0.02 11.92
N VAL A 61 -8.12 -0.77 11.38
CA VAL A 61 -7.21 -0.35 10.30
C VAL A 61 -7.04 -1.48 9.29
N PHE A 62 -6.77 -1.10 8.05
CA PHE A 62 -6.40 -1.98 6.97
C PHE A 62 -4.88 -2.14 6.91
N ILE A 63 -4.41 -3.37 6.70
CA ILE A 63 -2.99 -3.68 6.58
C ILE A 63 -2.76 -4.41 5.27
N LYS A 64 -1.82 -3.89 4.46
CA LYS A 64 -1.33 -4.53 3.23
C LYS A 64 0.11 -4.95 3.43
N VAL A 65 0.40 -6.23 3.16
CA VAL A 65 1.77 -6.77 3.17
C VAL A 65 2.10 -7.29 1.77
N PRO A 66 3.14 -6.77 1.09
CA PRO A 66 3.56 -7.24 -0.22
C PRO A 66 3.93 -8.71 -0.22
N ARG A 67 3.26 -9.52 -1.04
CA ARG A 67 3.51 -10.97 -1.15
C ARG A 67 2.90 -11.51 -2.43
N ILE A 68 3.60 -12.38 -3.15
CA ILE A 68 3.01 -13.06 -4.31
C ILE A 68 2.29 -14.31 -3.82
N SER A 69 1.06 -14.51 -4.29
CA SER A 69 0.29 -15.69 -3.92
C SER A 69 0.94 -16.97 -4.46
N GLU A 70 0.86 -18.07 -3.70
CA GLU A 70 1.41 -19.36 -4.13
C GLU A 70 0.84 -19.86 -5.47
N ASN A 71 -0.39 -19.49 -5.80
CA ASN A 71 -1.01 -19.90 -7.05
C ASN A 71 -0.31 -19.29 -8.27
N VAL A 72 0.21 -18.07 -8.16
CA VAL A 72 1.02 -17.45 -9.21
C VAL A 72 2.39 -18.13 -9.26
N LEU A 73 3.06 -18.26 -8.11
CA LEU A 73 4.40 -18.84 -8.03
C LEU A 73 4.48 -20.27 -8.57
N ARG A 74 3.42 -21.07 -8.41
CA ARG A 74 3.37 -22.47 -8.91
C ARG A 74 3.29 -22.57 -10.44
N CYS A 75 2.97 -21.49 -11.14
CA CYS A 75 2.85 -21.46 -12.60
C CYS A 75 4.14 -21.00 -13.30
N GLU A 76 5.15 -20.58 -12.54
CA GLU A 76 6.35 -19.92 -13.05
C GLU A 76 7.60 -20.77 -12.73
N ASP A 77 8.68 -20.56 -13.50
CA ASP A 77 9.99 -21.11 -13.19
C ASP A 77 10.78 -20.22 -12.21
N GLU A 78 11.95 -20.69 -11.74
CA GLU A 78 12.74 -20.00 -10.73
C GLU A 78 13.19 -18.60 -11.19
N GLU A 79 13.54 -18.41 -12.47
CA GLU A 79 13.98 -17.12 -13.00
C GLU A 79 12.83 -16.11 -13.04
N ALA A 80 11.65 -16.56 -13.48
CA ALA A 80 10.44 -15.75 -13.48
C ALA A 80 9.99 -15.39 -12.05
N VAL A 81 10.11 -16.29 -11.07
CA VAL A 81 9.80 -15.99 -9.67
C VAL A 81 10.70 -14.89 -9.12
N ASP A 82 12.01 -14.94 -9.37
CA ASP A 82 12.95 -13.91 -8.95
C ASP A 82 12.62 -12.55 -9.58
N GLU A 83 12.26 -12.52 -10.87
CA GLU A 83 11.82 -11.31 -11.55
C GLU A 83 10.54 -10.74 -10.90
N LEU A 84 9.53 -11.57 -10.66
CA LEU A 84 8.29 -11.15 -10.01
C LEU A 84 8.53 -10.59 -8.61
N GLN A 85 9.45 -11.19 -7.83
CA GLN A 85 9.82 -10.68 -6.52
C GLN A 85 10.49 -9.29 -6.61
N ASN A 86 11.39 -9.09 -7.57
CA ASN A 86 12.01 -7.78 -7.81
C ASN A 86 10.96 -6.73 -8.19
N VAL A 87 10.00 -7.10 -9.04
CA VAL A 87 8.87 -6.26 -9.43
C VAL A 87 7.98 -5.92 -8.24
N LEU A 88 7.66 -6.89 -7.37
CA LEU A 88 6.90 -6.68 -6.13
C LEU A 88 7.59 -5.63 -5.24
N VAL A 89 8.89 -5.80 -5.00
CA VAL A 89 9.68 -4.88 -4.16
C VAL A 89 9.70 -3.48 -4.77
N TYR A 90 9.94 -3.37 -6.08
CA TYR A 90 9.98 -2.10 -6.79
C TYR A 90 8.67 -1.32 -6.67
N TYR A 91 7.54 -1.93 -7.03
CA TYR A 91 6.25 -1.24 -6.99
C TYR A 91 5.79 -0.94 -5.56
N SER A 92 6.09 -1.81 -4.60
CA SER A 92 5.76 -1.53 -3.20
C SER A 92 6.54 -0.33 -2.64
N LYS A 93 7.81 -0.16 -3.02
CA LYS A 93 8.59 1.04 -2.67
C LYS A 93 8.00 2.31 -3.29
N LYS A 94 7.57 2.24 -4.56
CA LYS A 94 6.91 3.37 -5.24
C LYS A 94 5.59 3.74 -4.58
N GLU A 95 4.79 2.76 -4.17
CA GLU A 95 3.56 2.98 -3.42
C GLU A 95 3.84 3.64 -2.06
N ASN A 96 4.84 3.17 -1.29
CA ASN A 96 5.25 3.83 -0.05
C ASN A 96 5.69 5.28 -0.28
N LEU A 97 6.46 5.54 -1.36
CA LEU A 97 6.90 6.89 -1.72
C LEU A 97 5.72 7.80 -2.04
N PHE A 98 4.69 7.30 -2.72
CA PHE A 98 3.47 8.07 -2.97
C PHE A 98 2.86 8.57 -1.65
N TYR A 99 2.64 7.68 -0.67
CA TYR A 99 2.05 8.08 0.61
C TYR A 99 2.95 8.99 1.45
N LYS A 100 4.28 8.92 1.28
CA LYS A 100 5.23 9.87 1.91
C LYS A 100 5.14 11.27 1.29
N HIS A 101 4.91 11.36 -0.02
CA HIS A 101 4.85 12.63 -0.76
C HIS A 101 3.49 13.30 -0.77
N PHE A 102 2.41 12.53 -0.61
CA PHE A 102 1.03 12.99 -0.69
C PHE A 102 0.28 12.69 0.61
N ALA A 103 0.31 13.66 1.53
CA ALA A 103 -0.43 13.55 2.78
C ALA A 103 -1.94 13.54 2.51
N TYR A 104 -2.66 12.72 3.28
CA TYR A 104 -4.12 12.59 3.16
C TYR A 104 -4.83 13.96 3.23
N GLY A 105 -5.79 14.17 2.33
CA GLY A 105 -6.58 15.41 2.26
C GLY A 105 -5.88 16.61 1.63
N THR A 106 -4.63 16.48 1.17
CA THR A 106 -3.91 17.59 0.51
C THR A 106 -4.27 17.78 -0.97
N ILE A 107 -4.88 16.78 -1.59
CA ILE A 107 -5.29 16.82 -2.99
C ILE A 107 -6.82 17.00 -3.03
N PRO A 108 -7.33 18.17 -3.46
CA PRO A 108 -8.76 18.43 -3.49
C PRO A 108 -9.51 17.39 -4.31
N ASN A 109 -10.60 16.85 -3.75
CA ASN A 109 -11.51 15.89 -4.40
C ASN A 109 -10.88 14.58 -4.88
N PHE A 110 -9.62 14.29 -4.57
CA PHE A 110 -8.98 13.02 -4.93
C PHE A 110 -9.02 12.04 -3.75
N PRO A 111 -9.84 10.98 -3.82
CA PRO A 111 -9.98 10.05 -2.71
C PRO A 111 -8.83 9.03 -2.70
N PHE A 112 -8.11 8.99 -1.59
CA PHE A 112 -7.18 7.90 -1.26
C PHE A 112 -7.23 7.68 0.25
N PRO A 113 -6.98 6.46 0.75
CA PRO A 113 -7.13 6.17 2.17
C PRO A 113 -6.13 6.97 3.00
N LYS A 114 -6.51 7.35 4.22
CA LYS A 114 -5.55 7.90 5.17
C LYS A 114 -4.53 6.81 5.54
N VAL A 115 -3.27 7.01 5.22
CA VAL A 115 -2.19 6.10 5.61
C VAL A 115 -1.61 6.54 6.94
N TYR A 116 -1.61 5.62 7.91
CA TYR A 116 -1.05 5.84 9.25
C TYR A 116 0.44 5.51 9.31
N PHE A 117 0.87 4.49 8.57
CA PHE A 117 2.27 4.06 8.54
C PHE A 117 2.61 3.28 7.27
N THR A 118 3.87 3.42 6.84
CA THR A 118 4.47 2.61 5.79
C THR A 118 5.82 2.09 6.28
N GLU A 119 6.08 0.81 6.09
CA GLU A 119 7.39 0.18 6.30
C GLU A 119 8.02 -0.16 4.96
N ASP A 120 9.28 0.21 4.78
CA ASP A 120 10.02 -0.05 3.55
C ASP A 120 10.21 -1.56 3.32
N VAL A 121 10.13 -1.96 2.05
CA VAL A 121 10.20 -3.36 1.64
C VAL A 121 11.66 -3.72 1.34
N ALA A 122 12.20 -4.70 2.05
CA ALA A 122 13.54 -5.24 1.86
C ALA A 122 13.56 -6.55 1.05
N GLY A 123 12.40 -7.19 0.88
CA GLY A 123 12.20 -8.46 0.18
C GLY A 123 10.73 -8.93 0.27
N GLU A 124 10.43 -10.12 -0.23
CA GLU A 124 9.07 -10.67 -0.17
C GLU A 124 8.54 -10.79 1.28
N ALA A 125 7.26 -10.49 1.48
CA ALA A 125 6.58 -10.56 2.77
C ALA A 125 7.20 -9.67 3.87
N THR A 126 8.06 -8.72 3.49
CA THR A 126 8.59 -7.67 4.37
C THR A 126 7.88 -6.33 4.13
N GLY A 127 8.04 -5.38 5.05
CA GLY A 127 7.37 -4.10 4.96
C GLY A 127 5.88 -4.19 5.21
N GLY A 128 5.17 -3.14 4.80
CA GLY A 128 3.71 -3.09 4.84
C GLY A 128 3.15 -1.69 4.94
N ILE A 129 1.86 -1.56 4.69
CA ILE A 129 1.12 -0.30 4.76
C ILE A 129 -0.02 -0.49 5.74
N VAL A 130 -0.16 0.45 6.67
CA VAL A 130 -1.31 0.55 7.57
C VAL A 130 -2.12 1.78 7.21
N ALA A 131 -3.38 1.58 6.86
CA ALA A 131 -4.25 2.62 6.34
C ALA A 131 -5.67 2.54 6.94
N GLU A 132 -6.46 3.56 6.68
CA GLU A 132 -7.89 3.59 6.97
C GLU A 132 -8.59 2.37 6.37
N ASN A 133 -9.45 1.73 7.16
CA ASN A 133 -10.23 0.60 6.68
C ASN A 133 -11.42 1.09 5.84
N LEU A 134 -11.36 0.83 4.53
CA LEU A 134 -12.42 1.16 3.57
C LEU A 134 -13.08 -0.10 2.96
N SER A 135 -12.78 -1.30 3.49
CA SER A 135 -13.20 -2.57 2.90
C SER A 135 -14.73 -2.73 2.79
N GLU A 136 -15.49 -2.12 3.70
CA GLU A 136 -16.96 -2.15 3.67
C GLU A 136 -17.58 -1.01 2.82
N LYS A 137 -16.75 -0.06 2.38
CA LYS A 137 -17.18 1.17 1.68
C LYS A 137 -16.81 1.17 0.20
N VAL A 138 -15.83 0.36 -0.20
CA VAL A 138 -15.28 0.33 -1.56
C VAL A 138 -15.49 -1.05 -2.16
N PHE A 139 -16.10 -1.09 -3.34
CA PHE A 139 -16.40 -2.32 -4.06
C PHE A 139 -15.66 -2.35 -5.39
N ALA A 140 -15.16 -3.52 -5.77
CA ALA A 140 -14.53 -3.71 -7.06
C ALA A 140 -15.54 -3.49 -8.20
N VAL A 141 -15.09 -2.88 -9.29
CA VAL A 141 -15.94 -2.50 -10.44
C VAL A 141 -16.62 -3.73 -11.07
N GLU A 142 -16.01 -4.90 -10.97
CA GLU A 142 -16.60 -6.19 -11.42
C GLU A 142 -17.96 -6.51 -10.78
N HIS A 143 -18.29 -5.85 -9.66
CA HIS A 143 -19.51 -6.07 -8.90
C HIS A 143 -20.53 -4.92 -9.05
N ILE A 144 -20.25 -3.90 -9.87
CA ILE A 144 -21.20 -2.82 -10.15
C ILE A 144 -21.68 -2.88 -11.61
N PRO A 145 -22.98 -2.61 -11.87
CA PRO A 145 -23.57 -2.68 -13.22
C PRO A 145 -23.16 -1.50 -14.14
N GLY A 146 -21.98 -0.92 -13.90
CA GLY A 146 -21.51 0.32 -14.51
C GLY A 146 -21.59 1.53 -13.57
N LEU A 147 -20.86 2.58 -13.91
CA LEU A 147 -20.89 3.86 -13.18
C LEU A 147 -22.05 4.72 -13.68
N ASN A 148 -22.80 5.30 -12.75
CA ASN A 148 -23.82 6.30 -13.09
C ASN A 148 -23.17 7.66 -13.43
N HIS A 149 -23.97 8.58 -13.96
CA HIS A 149 -23.49 9.90 -14.38
C HIS A 149 -22.78 10.67 -13.26
N GLU A 150 -23.32 10.65 -12.04
CA GLU A 150 -22.73 11.33 -10.88
C GLU A 150 -21.37 10.72 -10.50
N GLN A 151 -21.25 9.40 -10.52
CA GLN A 151 -19.99 8.70 -10.25
C GLN A 151 -18.92 9.01 -11.31
N ILE A 152 -19.31 9.12 -12.58
CA ILE A 152 -18.41 9.54 -13.67
C ILE A 152 -17.93 10.97 -13.44
N LEU A 153 -18.83 11.90 -13.12
CA LEU A 153 -18.46 13.29 -12.82
C LEU A 153 -17.48 13.36 -11.65
N ARG A 154 -17.74 12.63 -10.56
CA ARG A 154 -16.83 12.57 -9.40
C ARG A 154 -15.45 12.01 -9.77
N LEU A 155 -15.39 10.99 -10.62
CA LEU A 155 -14.12 10.45 -11.11
C LEU A 155 -13.35 11.49 -11.93
N MET A 156 -14.03 12.21 -12.83
CA MET A 156 -13.43 13.29 -13.62
C MET A 156 -12.91 14.42 -12.71
N GLU A 157 -13.70 14.83 -11.72
CA GLU A 157 -13.29 15.85 -10.75
C GLU A 157 -12.08 15.42 -9.92
N ALA A 158 -12.03 14.16 -9.47
CA ALA A 158 -10.91 13.61 -8.73
C ALA A 158 -9.62 13.63 -9.58
N LEU A 159 -9.69 13.15 -10.82
CA LEU A 159 -8.54 13.13 -11.73
C LEU A 159 -8.07 14.54 -12.08
N ALA A 160 -9.00 15.46 -12.36
CA ALA A 160 -8.68 16.86 -12.62
C ALA A 160 -8.05 17.52 -11.38
N GLY A 161 -8.56 17.24 -10.18
CA GLY A 161 -8.00 17.70 -8.91
C GLY A 161 -6.57 17.23 -8.70
N PHE A 162 -6.31 15.95 -8.95
CA PHE A 162 -4.97 15.36 -8.90
C PHE A 162 -4.00 16.04 -9.88
N HIS A 163 -4.36 16.13 -11.16
CA HIS A 163 -3.51 16.79 -12.16
C HIS A 163 -3.25 18.27 -11.82
N ASN A 164 -4.28 19.02 -11.42
CA ASN A 164 -4.13 20.41 -11.03
C ASN A 164 -3.24 20.58 -9.80
N HIS A 165 -3.35 19.69 -8.79
CA HIS A 165 -2.45 19.69 -7.63
C HIS A 165 -0.99 19.51 -8.08
N LEU A 166 -0.72 18.52 -8.92
CA LEU A 166 0.63 18.27 -9.44
C LEU A 166 1.18 19.44 -10.25
N MET A 167 0.36 20.07 -11.10
CA MET A 167 0.80 21.23 -11.89
C MET A 167 1.16 22.43 -11.00
N LYS A 168 0.36 22.71 -9.97
CA LYS A 168 0.52 23.88 -9.08
C LYS A 168 1.56 23.70 -7.98
N ARG A 169 1.92 22.47 -7.63
CA ARG A 169 2.92 22.20 -6.58
C ARG A 169 4.28 22.76 -7.00
N GLU A 170 4.80 23.73 -6.26
CA GLU A 170 6.11 24.34 -6.53
C GLU A 170 7.26 23.36 -6.24
N ASP A 171 7.17 22.64 -5.13
CA ASP A 171 8.11 21.59 -4.76
C ASP A 171 7.92 20.34 -5.64
N LYS A 172 8.90 20.11 -6.52
CA LYS A 172 8.96 18.93 -7.41
C LYS A 172 9.90 17.84 -6.88
N SER A 173 10.29 17.83 -5.61
CA SER A 173 11.13 16.76 -5.02
C SER A 173 10.53 15.35 -5.15
N TYR A 174 9.20 15.26 -5.27
CA TYR A 174 8.53 14.00 -5.60
C TYR A 174 8.92 13.50 -6.99
N VAL A 175 9.21 14.38 -7.95
CA VAL A 175 9.68 13.96 -9.28
C VAL A 175 11.05 13.31 -9.13
N GLU A 176 11.99 13.96 -8.44
CA GLU A 176 13.33 13.41 -8.17
C GLU A 176 13.30 12.10 -7.38
N SER A 177 12.39 11.97 -6.41
CA SER A 177 12.21 10.71 -5.67
C SER A 177 11.70 9.56 -6.55
N PHE A 178 11.12 9.90 -7.70
CA PHE A 178 10.63 8.95 -8.69
C PHE A 178 11.57 8.82 -9.91
N GLU A 179 12.38 9.84 -10.22
CA GLU A 179 13.47 9.89 -11.21
C GLU A 179 14.73 9.19 -10.65
N GLU A 180 14.85 7.90 -10.92
CA GLU A 180 16.11 7.13 -10.99
C GLU A 180 17.14 7.24 -9.83
N GLY A 181 16.69 6.93 -8.61
CA GLY A 181 17.39 6.05 -7.65
C GLY A 181 16.56 4.77 -7.36
N ALA A 182 15.59 4.51 -8.23
CA ALA A 182 14.55 3.51 -8.09
C ALA A 182 14.82 2.24 -8.92
N HIS A 183 15.90 2.19 -9.68
CA HIS A 183 16.28 1.07 -10.54
C HIS A 183 16.74 -0.17 -9.77
N GLY A 184 15.82 -1.13 -9.62
CA GLY A 184 16.13 -2.45 -10.16
C GLY A 184 16.03 -2.35 -11.69
N ARG A 185 17.18 -2.19 -12.35
CA ARG A 185 17.45 -2.25 -13.80
C ARG A 185 16.27 -1.99 -14.76
N GLU A 186 16.26 -0.81 -15.36
CA GLU A 186 15.90 -0.70 -16.78
C GLU A 186 17.11 -1.05 -17.65
N THR A 187 17.34 -2.35 -17.86
CA THR A 187 18.06 -2.83 -19.05
C THR A 187 17.29 -4.00 -19.65
N TYR A 188 16.14 -3.73 -20.26
CA TYR A 188 15.55 -4.62 -21.26
C TYR A 188 15.64 -3.95 -22.62
N ALA A 189 16.79 -4.13 -23.27
CA ALA A 189 16.85 -4.26 -24.71
C ALA A 189 17.46 -5.64 -25.00
N ALA A 190 16.66 -6.53 -25.58
CA ALA A 190 17.15 -7.77 -26.16
C ALA A 190 18.06 -7.44 -27.36
N GLY A 191 19.28 -7.98 -27.37
CA GLY A 191 20.11 -8.06 -28.58
C GLY A 191 21.27 -7.04 -28.67
N ASN A 192 22.44 -7.50 -28.24
CA ASN A 192 23.73 -7.32 -28.92
C ASN A 192 24.60 -8.50 -28.44
N ALA A 193 24.51 -9.68 -29.06
CA ALA A 193 25.28 -10.01 -30.24
C ALA A 193 26.68 -9.35 -30.20
N ASN A 194 27.67 -10.14 -29.76
CA ASN A 194 29.11 -9.96 -29.96
C ASN A 194 29.71 -8.58 -29.67
N MET A 195 30.50 -8.47 -28.61
CA MET A 195 31.80 -7.78 -28.69
C MET A 195 32.73 -8.21 -27.54
N MET A 196 33.69 -9.07 -27.94
CA MET A 196 34.96 -9.53 -27.31
C MET A 196 34.91 -10.34 -26.00
#